data_AF-M5EHU9-F1
#
_entry.id   AF-M5EHU9-F1
#
_cell.length_a   1.000
_cell.length_b   1.000
_cell.length_c   1.000
_cell.angle_alpha   90.00
_cell.angle_beta   90.00
_cell.angle_gamma   90.00
#
_symmetry.space_group_name_H-M   'P 1'
#
loop_
_entity.id
_entity.type
_entity.pdbx_description
1 polymer ?
#
loop_
_entity_poly.entity_id
_entity_poly.type
_entity_poly.pdbx_seq_one_letter_code
_entity_poly.pdbx_strand_id
1 'polypeptide(L)'
;MNWGDMEIEKNDGFKAQRKLKIPNQWIHSHYYEIFNILFRIENSLRIFVYIILKEQYQDGWDSIQITSDDNEKGTISSIAKRRMSQDEDYGYLGYSVTCPMMYLTSGELISIIVSDSYWKYFNDYFNCKRKLVKTKLDEISNVRNALAHFRPMKKEDVELVKQNGNHILNSVEKGLLNIIQITDIVPTNTQEKWYESLSNIENEYCNLFFYQSSDEKWIKIDINYHCSRNFFREVIRFYSR
;
A
#
# COMPACT_ATOMS: atom_id res chain seq x y z
N MET A 1 29.13 0.86 14.87
CA MET A 1 29.92 0.15 13.84
C MET A 1 31.23 0.90 13.76
N ASN A 2 32.31 0.34 14.31
CA ASN A 2 33.61 0.99 14.39
C ASN A 2 34.33 0.71 13.07
N TRP A 3 34.19 1.60 12.09
CA TRP A 3 34.70 1.40 10.72
C TRP A 3 36.18 1.78 10.58
N GLY A 4 37.02 1.35 11.51
CA GLY A 4 38.46 1.57 11.38
C GLY A 4 39.22 1.51 12.68
N ASP A 5 39.34 0.31 13.26
CA ASP A 5 40.46 0.07 14.18
C ASP A 5 41.69 -0.23 13.30
N MET A 6 42.36 0.83 12.85
CA MET A 6 43.73 0.74 12.35
C MET A 6 44.66 0.49 13.54
N GLU A 7 44.84 -0.77 13.91
CA GLU A 7 45.90 -1.14 14.84
C GLU A 7 47.24 -1.18 14.08
N ILE A 8 48.08 -0.18 14.35
CA ILE A 8 49.49 -0.19 13.94
C ILE A 8 50.25 -0.93 15.04
N GLU A 9 50.48 -2.23 14.85
CA GLU A 9 51.47 -2.94 15.67
C GLU A 9 52.86 -2.40 15.33
N LYS A 10 53.52 -1.78 16.32
CA LYS A 10 54.95 -1.48 16.24
C LYS A 10 55.72 -2.80 16.35
N ASN A 11 56.24 -3.28 15.22
CA ASN A 11 57.28 -4.30 15.23
C ASN A 11 58.65 -3.61 15.32
N ASP A 12 59.49 -4.10 16.24
CA ASP A 12 60.85 -3.61 16.55
C ASP A 12 61.86 -3.83 15.42
N GLY A 13 61.57 -3.26 14.25
CA GLY A 13 62.41 -3.34 13.05
C GLY A 13 61.78 -2.61 11.88
N PHE A 14 61.77 -1.28 11.92
CA PHE A 14 61.69 -0.30 10.80
C PHE A 14 60.99 -0.68 9.47
N LYS A 15 59.94 -1.50 9.47
CA LYS A 15 58.94 -1.62 8.41
C LYS A 15 57.58 -1.89 9.02
N ALA A 16 56.80 -0.83 9.23
CA ALA A 16 55.40 -0.95 9.56
C ALA A 16 54.66 -1.60 8.36
N GLN A 17 54.36 -2.89 8.45
CA GLN A 17 53.46 -3.54 7.50
C GLN A 17 52.03 -3.07 7.84
N ARG A 18 51.42 -2.28 6.94
CA ARG A 18 49.99 -1.97 7.02
C ARG A 18 49.18 -3.26 6.85
N LYS A 19 48.79 -3.90 7.95
CA LYS A 19 47.73 -4.94 7.93
C LYS A 19 46.39 -4.24 7.80
N LEU A 20 45.92 -4.04 6.57
CA LEU A 20 44.55 -3.63 6.29
C LEU A 20 43.61 -4.77 6.68
N LYS A 21 42.96 -4.66 7.85
CA LYS A 21 41.93 -5.61 8.28
C LYS A 21 40.63 -5.27 7.55
N ILE A 22 40.45 -5.83 6.37
CA ILE A 22 39.19 -5.75 5.63
C ILE A 22 38.19 -6.68 6.34
N PRO A 23 37.00 -6.20 6.73
CA PRO A 23 35.98 -7.05 7.32
C PRO A 23 35.59 -8.19 6.37
N ASN A 24 35.46 -9.41 6.90
CA ASN A 24 35.09 -10.59 6.11
C ASN A 24 33.64 -10.53 5.59
N GLN A 25 32.79 -9.68 6.15
CA GLN A 25 31.41 -9.46 5.72
C GLN A 25 31.10 -7.96 5.75
N TRP A 26 30.94 -7.37 4.58
CA TRP A 26 30.53 -5.97 4.41
C TRP A 26 29.01 -5.83 4.39
N ILE A 27 28.31 -6.92 4.04
CA ILE A 27 26.86 -7.03 3.98
C ILE A 27 26.45 -8.28 4.76
N HIS A 28 25.59 -8.09 5.76
CA HIS A 28 25.08 -9.18 6.57
C HIS A 28 23.78 -9.74 5.98
N SER A 29 23.45 -11.00 6.25
CA SER A 29 22.25 -11.66 5.72
C SER A 29 20.94 -10.94 6.06
N HIS A 30 20.89 -10.28 7.22
CA HIS A 30 19.71 -9.54 7.66
C HIS A 30 19.35 -8.34 6.78
N TYR A 31 20.30 -7.85 5.96
CA TYR A 31 20.02 -6.81 4.95
C TYR A 31 19.06 -7.32 3.86
N TYR A 32 19.22 -8.57 3.44
CA TYR A 32 18.31 -9.18 2.45
C TYR A 32 16.93 -9.41 3.04
N GLU A 33 16.88 -9.85 4.30
CA GLU A 33 15.63 -10.07 5.01
C GLU A 33 14.83 -8.77 5.15
N ILE A 34 15.47 -7.71 5.63
CA ILE A 34 14.78 -6.44 5.84
C ILE A 34 14.34 -5.79 4.53
N PHE A 35 15.16 -5.91 3.47
CA PHE A 35 14.78 -5.45 2.14
C PHE A 35 13.47 -6.10 1.66
N ASN A 36 13.36 -7.42 1.79
CA ASN A 36 12.16 -8.16 1.39
C ASN A 36 10.92 -7.74 2.21
N ILE A 37 11.08 -7.55 3.52
CA ILE A 37 9.98 -7.17 4.40
C ILE A 37 9.51 -5.75 4.07
N LEU A 38 10.43 -4.80 3.94
CA LEU A 38 10.11 -3.42 3.58
C LEU A 38 9.41 -3.32 2.22
N PHE A 39 9.91 -4.05 1.22
CA PHE A 39 9.29 -4.12 -0.10
C PHE A 39 7.84 -4.61 -0.02
N ARG A 40 7.57 -5.67 0.76
CA ARG A 40 6.21 -6.19 0.94
C ARG A 40 5.31 -5.19 1.65
N ILE A 41 5.79 -4.57 2.73
CA ILE A 41 5.02 -3.56 3.46
C ILE A 41 4.64 -2.40 2.54
N GLU A 42 5.60 -1.84 1.80
CA GLU A 42 5.35 -0.68 0.94
C GLU A 42 4.35 -1.00 -0.18
N ASN A 43 4.47 -2.17 -0.82
CA ASN A 43 3.51 -2.58 -1.85
C ASN A 43 2.12 -2.88 -1.28
N SER A 44 2.04 -3.49 -0.09
CA SER A 44 0.75 -3.67 0.59
C SER A 44 0.09 -2.33 0.91
N LEU A 45 0.86 -1.33 1.34
CA LEU A 45 0.34 0.02 1.57
C LEU A 45 -0.13 0.69 0.27
N ARG A 46 0.60 0.53 -0.85
CA ARG A 46 0.17 1.04 -2.17
C ARG A 46 -1.18 0.46 -2.56
N ILE A 47 -1.33 -0.86 -2.50
CA ILE A 47 -2.57 -1.55 -2.86
C ILE A 47 -3.70 -1.11 -1.94
N PHE A 48 -3.44 -1.04 -0.63
CA PHE A 48 -4.41 -0.60 0.35
C PHE A 48 -4.91 0.83 0.08
N VAL A 49 -3.99 1.80 -0.06
CA VAL A 49 -4.35 3.19 -0.37
C VAL A 49 -5.11 3.28 -1.68
N TYR A 50 -4.65 2.56 -2.72
CA TYR A 50 -5.33 2.55 -4.01
C TYR A 50 -6.77 2.05 -3.90
N ILE A 51 -6.99 0.91 -3.25
CA ILE A 51 -8.32 0.32 -3.11
C ILE A 51 -9.25 1.26 -2.35
N ILE A 52 -8.82 1.80 -1.21
CA ILE A 52 -9.65 2.71 -0.42
C ILE A 52 -9.97 3.99 -1.21
N LEU A 53 -8.99 4.62 -1.86
CA LEU A 53 -9.26 5.82 -2.63
C LEU A 53 -10.13 5.54 -3.86
N LYS A 54 -9.91 4.43 -4.56
CA LYS A 54 -10.70 4.01 -5.72
C LYS A 54 -12.15 3.74 -5.31
N GLU A 55 -12.35 3.14 -4.14
CA GLU A 55 -13.68 2.92 -3.58
C GLU A 55 -14.42 4.24 -3.31
N GLN A 56 -13.75 5.19 -2.66
CA GLN A 56 -14.37 6.43 -2.21
C GLN A 56 -14.54 7.48 -3.32
N TYR A 57 -13.61 7.54 -4.27
CA TYR A 57 -13.54 8.59 -5.30
C TYR A 57 -13.70 8.08 -6.73
N GLN A 58 -13.87 6.77 -6.93
CA GLN A 58 -14.06 6.16 -8.24
C GLN A 58 -12.96 6.58 -9.23
N ASP A 59 -13.29 7.19 -10.36
CA ASP A 59 -12.28 7.63 -11.34
C ASP A 59 -11.53 8.90 -10.91
N GLY A 60 -12.03 9.65 -9.92
CA GLY A 60 -11.37 10.84 -9.38
C GLY A 60 -10.31 10.56 -8.32
N TRP A 61 -9.99 9.29 -8.05
CA TRP A 61 -9.07 8.89 -6.97
C TRP A 61 -7.65 9.46 -7.12
N ASP A 62 -7.17 9.68 -8.34
CA ASP A 62 -5.82 10.19 -8.62
C ASP A 62 -5.75 11.73 -8.56
N SER A 63 -6.91 12.38 -8.46
CA SER A 63 -7.06 13.83 -8.41
C SER A 63 -7.10 14.37 -6.97
N ILE A 64 -6.94 13.50 -5.97
CA ILE A 64 -6.87 13.91 -4.57
C ILE A 64 -5.58 14.69 -4.29
N GLN A 65 -5.68 15.68 -3.41
CA GLN A 65 -4.56 16.54 -3.03
C GLN A 65 -3.69 15.86 -1.98
N ILE A 66 -2.39 15.82 -2.23
CA ILE A 66 -1.38 15.30 -1.32
C ILE A 66 -0.25 16.31 -1.19
N THR A 67 0.47 16.22 -0.07
CA THR A 67 1.72 16.96 0.13
C THR A 67 2.86 15.98 -0.16
N SER A 68 3.75 16.33 -1.09
CA SER A 68 4.95 15.54 -1.37
C SER A 68 5.95 15.63 -0.23
N ASP A 69 6.96 14.75 -0.24
CA ASP A 69 8.06 14.79 0.73
C ASP A 69 8.83 16.13 0.69
N ASP A 70 8.81 16.85 -0.43
CA ASP A 70 9.42 18.19 -0.61
C ASP A 70 8.50 19.34 -0.14
N ASN A 71 7.41 19.04 0.57
CA ASN A 71 6.38 19.99 1.01
C ASN A 71 5.60 20.69 -0.12
N GLU A 72 5.69 20.20 -1.34
CA GLU A 72 4.90 20.72 -2.44
C GLU A 72 3.51 20.10 -2.42
N LYS A 73 2.50 20.93 -2.70
CA LYS A 73 1.12 20.46 -2.82
C LYS A 73 0.83 20.11 -4.27
N GLY A 74 0.25 18.94 -4.49
CA GLY A 74 -0.19 18.51 -5.81
C GLY A 74 -1.19 17.37 -5.70
N THR A 75 -1.72 16.92 -6.83
CA THR A 75 -2.49 15.68 -6.87
C THR A 75 -1.58 14.46 -7.03
N ILE A 76 -2.08 13.26 -6.67
CA ILE A 76 -1.40 12.00 -6.98
C ILE A 76 -0.98 11.97 -8.45
N SER A 77 -1.91 12.30 -9.36
CA SER A 77 -1.68 12.33 -10.80
C SER A 77 -0.58 13.32 -11.18
N SER A 78 -0.57 14.54 -10.62
CA SER A 78 0.44 15.55 -10.94
C SER A 78 1.85 15.16 -10.48
N ILE A 79 1.97 14.59 -9.28
CA ILE A 79 3.25 14.14 -8.72
C ILE A 79 3.78 12.94 -9.50
N ALA A 80 2.91 11.99 -9.82
CA ALA A 80 3.27 10.85 -10.64
C ALA A 80 3.69 11.27 -12.06
N LYS A 81 2.95 12.16 -12.72
CA LYS A 81 3.30 12.67 -14.06
C LYS A 81 4.68 13.31 -14.09
N ARG A 82 5.02 14.09 -13.07
CA ARG A 82 6.37 14.66 -12.94
C ARG A 82 7.44 13.57 -12.87
N ARG A 83 7.25 12.54 -12.02
CA ARG A 83 8.22 11.45 -11.88
C ARG A 83 8.30 10.58 -13.14
N MET A 84 7.16 10.33 -13.80
CA MET A 84 7.11 9.67 -15.10
C MET A 84 7.92 10.43 -16.16
N SER A 85 7.78 11.77 -16.23
CA SER A 85 8.56 12.57 -17.18
C SER A 85 10.07 12.55 -16.88
N GLN A 86 10.47 12.40 -15.61
CA GLN A 86 11.88 12.25 -15.24
C GLN A 86 12.43 10.87 -15.63
N ASP A 87 11.59 9.84 -15.62
CA ASP A 87 11.98 8.48 -16.01
C ASP A 87 12.07 8.31 -17.53
N GLU A 88 11.32 9.08 -18.32
CA GLU A 88 11.41 9.07 -19.79
C GLU A 88 12.82 9.42 -20.30
N ASP A 89 13.52 10.33 -19.60
CA ASP A 89 14.92 10.68 -19.89
C ASP A 89 15.88 9.47 -19.77
N TYR A 90 15.45 8.44 -19.03
CA TYR A 90 16.18 7.19 -18.82
C TYR A 90 15.42 5.98 -19.36
N GLY A 91 14.53 6.15 -20.35
CA GLY A 91 13.59 5.10 -20.82
C GLY A 91 14.21 3.79 -21.33
N TYR A 92 15.53 3.68 -21.43
CA TYR A 92 16.26 2.42 -21.65
C TYR A 92 16.44 1.58 -20.37
N LEU A 93 16.19 2.16 -19.19
CA LEU A 93 16.28 1.51 -17.89
C LEU A 93 14.88 1.08 -17.43
N GLY A 94 14.62 -0.23 -17.44
CA GLY A 94 13.47 -0.81 -16.75
C GLY A 94 12.19 -0.94 -17.59
N TYR A 95 11.05 -0.93 -16.89
CA TYR A 95 9.72 -1.19 -17.46
C TYR A 95 8.82 0.04 -17.29
N SER A 96 8.03 0.36 -18.32
CA SER A 96 7.05 1.45 -18.23
C SER A 96 5.89 1.06 -17.29
N VAL A 97 5.71 1.81 -16.22
CA VAL A 97 4.60 1.63 -15.28
C VAL A 97 3.60 2.76 -15.45
N THR A 98 2.33 2.45 -15.71
CA THR A 98 1.30 3.45 -15.98
C THR A 98 0.50 3.87 -14.75
N CYS A 99 0.57 3.10 -13.65
CA CYS A 99 -0.20 3.38 -12.45
C CYS A 99 0.46 4.50 -11.61
N PRO A 100 -0.23 5.64 -11.35
CA PRO A 100 0.32 6.74 -10.56
C PRO A 100 0.79 6.34 -9.15
N MET A 101 0.14 5.32 -8.55
CA MET A 101 0.45 4.84 -7.20
C MET A 101 1.89 4.30 -7.08
N MET A 102 2.45 3.81 -8.19
CA MET A 102 3.80 3.25 -8.22
C MET A 102 4.89 4.31 -8.10
N TYR A 103 4.56 5.57 -8.43
CA TYR A 103 5.47 6.70 -8.32
C TYR A 103 5.42 7.38 -6.96
N LEU A 104 4.53 6.97 -6.05
CA LEU A 104 4.48 7.53 -4.70
C LEU A 104 5.53 6.91 -3.78
N THR A 105 6.08 7.75 -2.90
CA THR A 105 7.04 7.33 -1.87
C THR A 105 6.31 6.74 -0.66
N SER A 106 7.04 6.00 0.20
CA SER A 106 6.46 5.55 1.47
C SER A 106 5.98 6.72 2.34
N GLY A 107 6.68 7.87 2.33
CA GLY A 107 6.29 9.06 3.09
C GLY A 107 4.96 9.64 2.63
N GLU A 108 4.75 9.70 1.31
CA GLU A 108 3.50 10.16 0.71
C GLU A 108 2.33 9.21 1.01
N LEU A 109 2.56 7.89 0.93
CA LEU A 109 1.55 6.89 1.29
C LEU A 109 1.13 7.04 2.76
N ILE A 110 2.10 7.19 3.66
CA ILE A 110 1.82 7.40 5.10
C ILE A 110 1.04 8.70 5.29
N SER A 111 1.44 9.77 4.63
CA SER A 111 0.79 11.09 4.71
C SER A 111 -0.66 11.04 4.22
N ILE A 112 -0.96 10.29 3.15
CA ILE A 112 -2.33 10.05 2.71
C ILE A 112 -3.13 9.34 3.80
N ILE A 113 -2.61 8.23 4.32
CA ILE A 113 -3.29 7.41 5.33
C ILE A 113 -3.63 8.26 6.55
N VAL A 114 -2.67 9.02 7.09
CA VAL A 114 -2.81 9.73 8.38
C VAL A 114 -3.27 11.18 8.26
N SER A 115 -3.60 11.65 7.05
CA SER A 115 -4.09 13.01 6.81
C SER A 115 -5.41 13.26 7.53
N ASP A 116 -5.61 14.46 8.07
CA ASP A 116 -6.90 14.90 8.64
C ASP A 116 -8.06 14.75 7.62
N SER A 117 -7.79 15.05 6.34
CA SER A 117 -8.81 15.04 5.29
C SER A 117 -9.28 13.63 4.92
N TYR A 118 -8.39 12.64 5.03
CA TYR A 118 -8.62 11.29 4.52
C TYR A 118 -8.71 10.23 5.61
N TRP A 119 -8.30 10.54 6.86
CA TRP A 119 -8.31 9.57 7.97
C TRP A 119 -9.66 8.89 8.20
N LYS A 120 -10.76 9.61 7.94
CA LYS A 120 -12.14 9.06 8.01
C LYS A 120 -12.39 7.85 7.11
N TYR A 121 -11.57 7.62 6.08
CA TYR A 121 -11.67 6.47 5.18
C TYR A 121 -10.74 5.33 5.60
N PHE A 122 -9.76 5.60 6.46
CA PHE A 122 -8.73 4.66 6.85
C PHE A 122 -8.89 4.16 8.30
N ASN A 123 -9.51 4.95 9.17
CA ASN A 123 -9.63 4.69 10.61
C ASN A 123 -10.20 3.31 10.95
N ASP A 124 -11.24 2.87 10.25
CA ASP A 124 -11.95 1.62 10.50
C ASP A 124 -11.08 0.38 10.23
N TYR A 125 -10.02 0.55 9.43
CA TYR A 125 -9.05 -0.50 9.15
C TYR A 125 -7.94 -0.59 10.18
N PHE A 126 -7.88 0.31 11.16
CA PHE A 126 -6.84 0.31 12.18
C PHE A 126 -7.44 0.22 13.59
N ASN A 127 -7.05 -0.80 14.35
CA ASN A 127 -7.46 -0.99 15.75
C ASN A 127 -6.80 0.00 16.74
N CYS A 128 -6.23 1.11 16.26
CA CYS A 128 -5.51 2.05 17.10
C CYS A 128 -5.64 3.49 16.60
N LYS A 129 -5.28 4.44 17.47
CA LYS A 129 -5.37 5.86 17.17
C LYS A 129 -4.43 6.24 16.03
N ARG A 130 -4.85 7.20 15.20
CA ARG A 130 -4.08 7.77 14.08
C ARG A 130 -2.62 8.06 14.41
N LYS A 131 -2.37 8.65 15.58
CA LYS A 131 -1.00 8.96 16.05
C LYS A 131 -0.12 7.72 16.16
N LEU A 132 -0.66 6.61 16.67
CA LEU A 132 0.08 5.36 16.80
C LEU A 132 0.34 4.71 15.44
N VAL A 133 -0.64 4.75 14.52
CA VAL A 133 -0.47 4.31 13.13
C VAL A 133 0.68 5.10 12.47
N LYS A 134 0.65 6.43 12.59
CA LYS A 134 1.71 7.31 12.09
C LYS A 134 3.08 6.93 12.67
N THR A 135 3.18 6.79 14.00
CA THR A 135 4.45 6.42 14.66
C THR A 135 5.00 5.11 14.13
N LYS A 136 4.19 4.06 14.03
CA LYS A 136 4.64 2.74 13.55
C LYS A 136 5.10 2.77 12.09
N LEU A 137 4.36 3.48 11.25
CA LEU A 137 4.71 3.64 9.84
C LEU A 137 5.95 4.51 9.64
N ASP A 138 6.10 5.59 10.40
CA ASP A 138 7.29 6.46 10.37
C ASP A 138 8.55 5.69 10.83
N GLU A 139 8.42 4.84 11.85
CA GLU A 139 9.50 3.95 12.31
C GLU A 139 9.96 2.98 11.20
N ILE A 140 9.02 2.36 10.47
CA ILE A 140 9.32 1.53 9.29
C ILE A 140 9.99 2.38 8.19
N SER A 141 9.45 3.57 7.91
CA SER A 141 9.97 4.49 6.88
C SER A 141 11.40 4.94 7.19
N ASN A 142 11.73 5.18 8.47
CA ASN A 142 13.08 5.54 8.90
C ASN A 142 14.09 4.41 8.62
N VAL A 143 13.69 3.16 8.90
CA VAL A 143 14.51 1.99 8.59
C VAL A 143 14.67 1.80 7.08
N ARG A 144 13.59 2.01 6.30
CA ARG A 144 13.65 2.02 4.83
C ARG A 144 14.64 3.05 4.30
N ASN A 145 14.60 4.26 4.83
CA ASN A 145 15.48 5.35 4.43
C ASN A 145 16.95 5.04 4.78
N ALA A 146 17.20 4.46 5.97
CA ALA A 146 18.53 4.01 6.34
C ALA A 146 19.08 2.96 5.36
N LEU A 147 18.26 1.98 4.99
CA LEU A 147 18.63 0.94 4.03
C LEU A 147 18.91 1.52 2.63
N ALA A 148 18.06 2.43 2.15
CA ALA A 148 18.21 3.07 0.83
C ALA A 148 19.52 3.88 0.70
N HIS A 149 20.01 4.43 1.81
CA HIS A 149 21.29 5.13 1.88
C HIS A 149 22.45 4.22 2.33
N PHE A 150 22.27 2.89 2.26
CA PHE A 150 23.26 1.88 2.66
C PHE A 150 23.85 2.11 4.06
N ARG A 151 23.05 2.64 4.99
CA ARG A 151 23.49 2.87 6.36
C ARG A 151 23.59 1.53 7.11
N PRO A 152 24.48 1.43 8.11
CA PRO A 152 24.54 0.30 9.03
C PRO A 152 23.18 -0.07 9.62
N MET A 153 22.75 -1.32 9.42
CA MET A 153 21.52 -1.89 9.97
C MET A 153 21.87 -2.92 11.02
N LYS A 154 21.15 -2.90 12.14
CA LYS A 154 21.26 -3.91 13.20
C LYS A 154 20.14 -4.94 13.06
N LYS A 155 20.27 -6.07 13.78
CA LYS A 155 19.22 -7.10 13.79
C LYS A 155 17.95 -6.61 14.48
N GLU A 156 18.08 -5.72 15.45
CA GLU A 156 16.96 -5.12 16.17
C GLU A 156 16.07 -4.29 15.24
N ASP A 157 16.65 -3.67 14.20
CA ASP A 157 15.88 -2.91 13.21
C ASP A 157 14.97 -3.83 12.39
N VAL A 158 15.44 -5.06 12.09
CA VAL A 158 14.64 -6.09 11.40
C VAL A 158 13.44 -6.47 12.25
N GLU A 159 13.66 -6.75 13.52
CA GLU A 159 12.61 -7.15 14.45
C GLU A 159 11.60 -6.02 14.68
N LEU A 160 12.05 -4.77 14.75
CA LEU A 160 11.18 -3.60 14.80
C LEU A 160 10.27 -3.52 13.56
N VAL A 161 10.84 -3.67 12.35
CA VAL A 161 10.05 -3.64 11.11
C VAL A 161 9.05 -4.80 11.06
N LYS A 162 9.42 -6.00 11.50
CA LYS A 162 8.50 -7.14 11.59
C LYS A 162 7.35 -6.87 12.55
N GLN A 163 7.64 -6.40 13.75
CA GLN A 163 6.63 -6.14 14.77
C GLN A 163 5.65 -5.04 14.32
N ASN A 164 6.16 -3.91 13.85
CA ASN A 164 5.34 -2.83 13.34
C ASN A 164 4.58 -3.23 12.07
N GLY A 165 5.24 -3.96 11.16
CA GLY A 165 4.65 -4.52 9.96
C GLY A 165 3.46 -5.42 10.29
N ASN A 166 3.62 -6.40 11.18
CA ASN A 166 2.53 -7.28 11.60
C ASN A 166 1.36 -6.51 12.22
N HIS A 167 1.62 -5.53 13.08
CA HIS A 167 0.54 -4.77 13.73
C HIS A 167 -0.29 -3.96 12.72
N ILE A 168 0.36 -3.37 11.72
CA ILE A 168 -0.32 -2.58 10.70
C ILE A 168 -0.95 -3.49 9.63
N LEU A 169 -0.17 -4.41 9.07
CA LEU A 169 -0.59 -5.25 7.94
C LEU A 169 -1.69 -6.24 8.30
N ASN A 170 -1.72 -6.78 9.52
CA ASN A 170 -2.85 -7.65 9.94
C ASN A 170 -4.19 -6.92 9.87
N SER A 171 -4.20 -5.60 10.11
CA SER A 171 -5.43 -4.82 10.05
C SER A 171 -5.79 -4.48 8.60
N VAL A 172 -4.78 -4.16 7.78
CA VAL A 172 -4.92 -3.96 6.33
C VAL A 172 -5.42 -5.22 5.63
N GLU A 173 -4.84 -6.38 5.93
CA GLU A 173 -5.21 -7.67 5.33
C GLU A 173 -6.67 -8.01 5.59
N LYS A 174 -7.14 -7.88 6.84
CA LYS A 174 -8.56 -8.08 7.18
C LYS A 174 -9.46 -7.15 6.40
N GLY A 175 -9.09 -5.88 6.27
CA GLY A 175 -9.80 -4.90 5.46
C GLY A 175 -9.91 -5.32 4.00
N LEU A 176 -8.79 -5.66 3.39
CA LEU A 176 -8.73 -6.08 1.99
C LEU A 176 -9.50 -7.38 1.75
N LEU A 177 -9.39 -8.36 2.66
CA LEU A 177 -10.17 -9.59 2.58
C LEU A 177 -11.67 -9.30 2.60
N ASN A 178 -12.15 -8.39 3.46
CA ASN A 178 -13.57 -8.02 3.48
C ASN A 178 -14.03 -7.33 2.18
N ILE A 179 -13.17 -6.55 1.53
CA ILE A 179 -13.49 -5.87 0.27
C ILE A 179 -13.53 -6.87 -0.90
N ILE A 180 -12.67 -7.89 -0.86
CA ILE A 180 -12.48 -8.86 -1.95
C ILE A 180 -13.39 -10.08 -1.79
N GLN A 181 -13.65 -10.50 -0.55
CA GLN A 181 -14.56 -11.61 -0.25
C GLN A 181 -15.99 -11.16 -0.47
N ILE A 182 -16.49 -11.53 -1.64
CA ILE A 182 -17.91 -11.49 -1.97
C ILE A 182 -18.48 -12.83 -1.50
N THR A 183 -19.39 -12.82 -0.53
CA THR A 183 -20.14 -14.02 -0.18
C THR A 183 -21.35 -14.12 -1.10
N ASP A 184 -21.62 -15.33 -1.60
CA ASP A 184 -22.82 -15.64 -2.41
C ASP A 184 -24.05 -15.78 -1.52
N ILE A 185 -24.22 -14.82 -0.61
CA ILE A 185 -25.33 -14.76 0.33
C ILE A 185 -26.32 -13.76 -0.24
N VAL A 186 -27.53 -14.24 -0.51
CA VAL A 186 -28.68 -13.39 -0.85
C VAL A 186 -28.86 -12.37 0.28
N PRO A 187 -28.96 -11.07 -0.01
CA PRO A 187 -29.06 -10.04 1.01
C PRO A 187 -30.15 -10.39 2.03
N THR A 188 -29.83 -10.32 3.32
CA THR A 188 -30.80 -10.60 4.39
C THR A 188 -31.96 -9.59 4.43
N ASN A 189 -31.86 -8.48 3.68
CA ASN A 189 -32.83 -7.41 3.58
C ASN A 189 -33.79 -7.53 2.39
N THR A 190 -34.21 -8.75 2.04
CA THR A 190 -35.20 -9.03 0.98
C THR A 190 -36.55 -8.31 1.14
N GLN A 191 -36.84 -7.76 2.33
CA GLN A 191 -38.06 -7.00 2.61
C GLN A 191 -37.91 -5.49 2.37
N GLU A 192 -36.74 -5.00 1.97
CA GLU A 192 -36.58 -3.58 1.69
C GLU A 192 -37.13 -3.20 0.32
N LYS A 193 -37.77 -2.02 0.26
CA LYS A 193 -38.45 -1.51 -0.94
C LYS A 193 -37.57 -1.48 -2.19
N TRP A 194 -36.27 -1.22 -2.01
CA TRP A 194 -35.32 -1.18 -3.13
C TRP A 194 -35.10 -2.58 -3.72
N TYR A 195 -35.06 -3.63 -2.88
CA TYR A 195 -34.92 -5.02 -3.31
C TYR A 195 -36.16 -5.47 -4.06
N GLU A 196 -37.36 -5.24 -3.50
CA GLU A 196 -38.65 -5.54 -4.16
C GLU A 196 -38.76 -4.85 -5.52
N SER A 197 -38.31 -3.60 -5.61
CA SER A 197 -38.33 -2.83 -6.86
C SER A 197 -37.40 -3.43 -7.92
N LEU A 198 -36.22 -3.92 -7.51
CA LEU A 198 -35.25 -4.53 -8.42
C LEU A 198 -35.64 -5.95 -8.83
N SER A 199 -36.16 -6.78 -7.92
CA SER A 199 -36.63 -8.13 -8.26
C SER A 199 -37.73 -8.11 -9.31
N ASN A 200 -38.54 -7.04 -9.38
CA ASN A 200 -39.57 -6.89 -10.40
C ASN A 200 -39.02 -6.61 -11.81
N ILE A 201 -37.74 -6.24 -11.95
CA ILE A 201 -37.10 -5.99 -13.24
C ILE A 201 -36.65 -7.30 -13.90
N GLU A 202 -36.46 -8.35 -13.10
CA GLU A 202 -35.92 -9.62 -13.54
C GLU A 202 -36.86 -10.32 -14.53
N ASN A 203 -36.33 -10.68 -15.70
CA ASN A 203 -37.07 -11.31 -16.79
C ASN A 203 -36.13 -12.14 -17.68
N GLU A 204 -36.66 -12.78 -18.73
CA GLU A 204 -35.87 -13.61 -19.65
C GLU A 204 -34.64 -12.91 -20.25
N TYR A 205 -34.70 -11.58 -20.40
CA TYR A 205 -33.64 -10.77 -21.01
C TYR A 205 -32.76 -10.04 -19.99
N CYS A 206 -33.08 -10.10 -18.68
CA CYS A 206 -32.36 -9.38 -17.63
C CYS A 206 -32.38 -10.20 -16.33
N ASN A 207 -31.21 -10.70 -15.93
CA ASN A 207 -31.02 -11.45 -14.69
C ASN A 207 -30.24 -10.60 -13.69
N LEU A 208 -30.63 -10.67 -12.41
CA LEU A 208 -30.03 -9.90 -11.32
C LEU A 208 -29.41 -10.85 -10.31
N PHE A 209 -28.11 -10.68 -10.04
CA PHE A 209 -27.42 -11.43 -8.99
C PHE A 209 -27.05 -10.49 -7.86
N PHE A 210 -27.44 -10.86 -6.65
CA PHE A 210 -27.22 -10.06 -5.46
C PHE A 210 -26.16 -10.72 -4.59
N TYR A 211 -25.23 -9.90 -4.12
CA TYR A 211 -24.16 -10.31 -3.22
C TYR A 211 -24.05 -9.31 -2.07
N GLN A 212 -23.56 -9.75 -0.92
CA GLN A 212 -23.38 -8.89 0.24
C GLN A 212 -21.94 -9.01 0.77
N SER A 213 -21.47 -7.97 1.42
CA SER A 213 -20.21 -8.02 2.17
C SER A 213 -20.35 -8.88 3.43
N SER A 214 -19.24 -9.50 3.85
CA SER A 214 -19.22 -10.31 5.09
C SER A 214 -19.57 -9.53 6.35
N ASP A 215 -19.43 -8.20 6.33
CA ASP A 215 -19.78 -7.28 7.42
C ASP A 215 -21.10 -6.53 7.21
N GLU A 216 -21.88 -6.92 6.18
CA GLU A 216 -23.19 -6.37 5.83
C GLU A 216 -23.22 -4.86 5.50
N LYS A 217 -22.07 -4.21 5.32
CA LYS A 217 -21.95 -2.79 5.01
C LYS A 217 -22.22 -2.44 3.55
N TRP A 218 -22.10 -3.37 2.62
CA TRP A 218 -22.40 -3.11 1.20
C TRP A 218 -23.06 -4.30 0.51
N ILE A 219 -23.81 -4.00 -0.55
CA ILE A 219 -24.47 -4.94 -1.43
C ILE A 219 -23.95 -4.70 -2.85
N LYS A 220 -23.65 -5.77 -3.58
CA LYS A 220 -23.27 -5.73 -4.99
C LYS A 220 -24.39 -6.39 -5.80
N ILE A 221 -24.75 -5.75 -6.90
CA ILE A 221 -25.76 -6.21 -7.85
C ILE A 221 -25.07 -6.38 -9.20
N ASP A 222 -25.02 -7.62 -9.69
CA ASP A 222 -24.60 -7.92 -11.06
C ASP A 222 -25.85 -8.02 -11.93
N ILE A 223 -25.93 -7.13 -12.92
CA ILE A 223 -27.02 -7.07 -13.89
C ILE A 223 -26.51 -7.68 -15.19
N ASN A 224 -27.09 -8.81 -15.58
CA ASN A 224 -26.77 -9.51 -16.82
C ASN A 224 -27.95 -9.39 -17.78
N TYR A 225 -27.79 -8.68 -18.89
CA TYR A 225 -28.87 -8.51 -19.85
C TYR A 225 -28.47 -8.85 -21.29
N HIS A 226 -29.46 -9.36 -22.03
CA HIS A 226 -29.33 -9.80 -23.41
C HIS A 226 -30.12 -8.88 -24.33
N CYS A 227 -29.46 -8.28 -25.32
CA CYS A 227 -30.13 -7.50 -26.36
C CYS A 227 -29.80 -8.06 -27.74
N SER A 228 -30.79 -8.75 -28.34
CA SER A 228 -30.89 -9.29 -29.73
C SER A 228 -29.72 -10.12 -30.31
N ARG A 229 -28.53 -10.13 -29.69
CA ARG A 229 -27.33 -10.94 -29.97
C ARG A 229 -26.11 -10.59 -29.08
N ASN A 230 -26.13 -9.50 -28.33
CA ASN A 230 -25.03 -9.07 -27.45
C ASN A 230 -25.35 -9.33 -25.97
N PHE A 231 -24.37 -9.81 -25.24
CA PHE A 231 -24.40 -9.96 -23.78
C PHE A 231 -23.72 -8.76 -23.13
N PHE A 232 -24.42 -8.13 -22.20
CA PHE A 232 -23.88 -7.03 -21.40
C PHE A 232 -23.93 -7.41 -19.93
N ARG A 233 -22.87 -7.04 -19.21
CA ARG A 233 -22.76 -7.21 -17.77
C ARG A 233 -22.44 -5.88 -17.14
N GLU A 234 -23.27 -5.45 -16.21
CA GLU A 234 -23.08 -4.25 -15.42
C GLU A 234 -23.01 -4.62 -13.94
N VAL A 235 -22.17 -3.92 -13.18
CA VAL A 235 -21.92 -4.22 -11.77
C VAL A 235 -22.10 -2.96 -10.96
N ILE A 236 -23.06 -2.97 -10.04
CA ILE A 236 -23.39 -1.81 -9.19
C ILE A 236 -23.15 -2.20 -7.73
N ARG A 237 -22.44 -1.36 -6.97
CA ARG A 237 -22.25 -1.51 -5.52
C ARG A 237 -23.01 -0.41 -4.78
N PHE A 238 -23.82 -0.82 -3.81
CA PHE A 238 -24.55 0.04 -2.89
C PHE A 238 -23.95 -0.10 -1.49
N TYR A 239 -23.74 1.02 -0.81
CA TYR A 239 -23.26 1.05 0.58
C TYR A 239 -24.44 1.34 1.50
N SER A 240 -24.61 0.54 2.55
CA SER A 240 -25.57 0.88 3.61
C SER A 240 -25.04 2.11 4.36
N ARG A 241 -25.92 3.09 4.59
CA ARG A 241 -25.62 4.28 5.40
C ARG A 241 -25.99 4.03 6.85
#